data_AF-A0AAE9MYC3-F1
#
_entry.id   AF-A0AAE9MYC3-F1
#
_cell.length_a   1.000
_cell.length_b   1.000
_cell.length_c   1.000
_cell.angle_alpha   90.00
_cell.angle_beta   90.00
_cell.angle_gamma   90.00
#
_symmetry.space_group_name_H-M   'P 1'
#
loop_
_entity.id
_entity.type
_entity.pdbx_description
1 polymer ?
#
loop_
_entity_poly.entity_id
_entity_poly.type
_entity_poly.pdbx_seq_one_letter_code
_entity_poly.pdbx_strand_id
1 'polypeptide(L)'
;MAEPTKQPVVIEHEPTQQKHTHHEKKSGYIKDSASRVQSIAQIYGLDALLHNDPPAKTALERAQLREQRRQEQRQKNLEQILKLAHSSCRDETAGEPDQDWLYRFFDMAQDIHNSSMQKLWAQVMKREVTNPGSTSMKALKVLKDMSPREAQTLQRAATLACSFGGDSSRKLLIGYKAHGGIFSFGKRDTTSNLNMGSFQLPYSSLLVLIELGLLHSTELESGEIGIETPLMLTYQGKNLSLQVNTKGVRLLYYRFTPTGNELCKLLGNKSNNQYYDQMLALLNQRFSVHSEAKTTVNHTV
;
A
#
# COMPACT_ATOMS: atom_id res chain seq x y z
N MET A 1 10.28 44.46 -45.19
CA MET A 1 9.60 45.59 -44.51
C MET A 1 8.46 45.04 -43.70
N ALA A 2 8.22 45.63 -42.54
CA ALA A 2 7.52 45.11 -41.36
C ALA A 2 6.00 44.91 -41.52
N GLU A 3 5.44 44.16 -40.56
CA GLU A 3 4.00 43.84 -40.33
C GLU A 3 3.06 45.05 -40.37
N PRO A 4 1.74 44.76 -40.40
CA PRO A 4 0.92 45.31 -39.32
C PRO A 4 0.03 44.27 -38.61
N THR A 5 0.03 44.43 -37.29
CA THR A 5 -0.75 43.79 -36.24
C THR A 5 -2.27 43.98 -36.40
N LYS A 6 -3.05 42.91 -36.24
CA LYS A 6 -4.51 42.99 -36.02
C LYS A 6 -4.82 42.82 -34.54
N GLN A 7 -5.44 43.84 -33.95
CA GLN A 7 -6.02 43.83 -32.61
C GLN A 7 -7.21 42.87 -32.54
N PRO A 8 -7.49 42.24 -31.39
CA PRO A 8 -8.68 41.41 -31.23
C PRO A 8 -9.91 42.30 -31.00
N VAL A 9 -11.00 41.94 -31.70
CA VAL A 9 -12.31 42.58 -31.61
C VAL A 9 -12.98 42.15 -30.30
N VAL A 10 -13.27 43.12 -29.44
CA VAL A 10 -14.12 42.95 -28.25
C VAL A 10 -15.57 42.82 -28.71
N ILE A 11 -16.24 41.73 -28.34
CA ILE A 11 -17.68 41.57 -28.56
C ILE A 11 -18.35 41.67 -27.19
N GLU A 12 -18.94 42.83 -26.91
CA GLU A 12 -19.91 43.00 -25.83
C GLU A 12 -21.24 42.33 -26.26
N HIS A 13 -21.87 41.60 -25.33
CA HIS A 13 -23.23 41.08 -25.51
C HIS A 13 -24.12 41.61 -24.38
N GLU A 14 -25.04 42.50 -24.75
CA GLU A 14 -26.21 42.85 -23.94
C GLU A 14 -27.17 41.66 -23.84
N PRO A 15 -27.93 41.50 -22.74
CA PRO A 15 -28.85 40.38 -22.59
C PRO A 15 -30.27 40.77 -23.03
N THR A 16 -30.72 40.27 -24.18
CA THR A 16 -32.16 40.21 -24.49
C THR A 16 -32.78 38.91 -23.97
N GLN A 17 -33.71 39.07 -23.03
CA GLN A 17 -34.60 38.04 -22.51
C GLN A 17 -35.52 37.51 -23.61
N GLN A 18 -35.60 36.19 -23.80
CA GLN A 18 -36.79 35.53 -24.34
C GLN A 18 -36.95 34.12 -23.71
N LYS A 19 -38.11 33.93 -23.07
CA LYS A 19 -38.59 32.69 -22.46
C LYS A 19 -38.98 31.69 -23.55
N HIS A 20 -38.46 30.47 -23.48
CA HIS A 20 -39.17 29.29 -23.99
C HIS A 20 -38.99 28.09 -23.06
N THR A 21 -40.12 27.44 -22.82
CA THR A 21 -40.38 26.36 -21.87
C THR A 21 -40.15 24.97 -22.46
N HIS A 22 -39.77 24.05 -21.57
CA HIS A 22 -39.80 22.58 -21.64
C HIS A 22 -38.85 21.83 -22.59
N HIS A 23 -37.86 21.17 -21.98
CA HIS A 23 -37.71 19.71 -22.13
C HIS A 23 -36.96 19.11 -20.94
N GLU A 24 -37.62 18.20 -20.22
CA GLU A 24 -36.97 17.25 -19.32
C GLU A 24 -35.96 16.42 -20.12
N LYS A 25 -34.68 16.64 -19.84
CA LYS A 25 -33.62 15.67 -20.12
C LYS A 25 -32.78 15.55 -18.86
N LYS A 26 -32.77 14.34 -18.29
CA LYS A 26 -31.76 13.88 -17.32
C LYS A 26 -30.38 14.02 -17.96
N SER A 27 -29.78 15.20 -17.83
CA SER A 27 -28.35 15.38 -18.04
C SER A 27 -27.68 15.14 -16.70
N GLY A 28 -26.68 14.26 -16.66
CA GLY A 28 -25.74 14.24 -15.55
C GLY A 28 -25.13 15.64 -15.47
N TYR A 29 -25.61 16.43 -14.52
CA TYR A 29 -25.25 17.84 -14.38
C TYR A 29 -23.76 17.88 -14.06
N ILE A 30 -22.93 18.16 -15.07
CA ILE A 30 -21.55 18.55 -14.85
C ILE A 30 -21.66 19.89 -14.13
N LYS A 31 -21.66 19.86 -12.79
CA LYS A 31 -21.54 21.06 -11.98
C LYS A 31 -20.23 21.71 -12.41
N ASP A 32 -20.30 22.97 -12.84
CA ASP A 32 -19.09 23.73 -13.11
C ASP A 32 -18.21 23.81 -11.85
N SER A 33 -16.92 24.11 -12.05
CA SER A 33 -15.94 24.17 -10.97
C SER A 33 -16.35 25.17 -9.89
N ALA A 34 -16.97 26.30 -10.27
CA ALA A 34 -17.46 27.32 -9.36
C ALA A 34 -18.57 26.79 -8.43
N SER A 35 -19.59 26.14 -8.98
CA SER A 35 -20.70 25.52 -8.25
C SER A 35 -20.20 24.42 -7.31
N ARG A 36 -19.15 23.68 -7.73
CA ARG A 36 -18.52 22.66 -6.88
C ARG A 36 -17.78 23.30 -5.71
N VAL A 37 -17.01 24.35 -5.94
CA VAL A 37 -16.32 25.11 -4.88
C VAL A 37 -17.33 25.74 -3.92
N GLN A 38 -18.42 26.31 -4.43
CA GLN A 38 -19.49 26.87 -3.60
C GLN A 38 -20.14 25.79 -2.72
N SER A 39 -20.44 24.62 -3.29
CA SER A 39 -20.99 23.49 -2.52
C SER A 39 -20.02 23.04 -1.41
N ILE A 40 -18.71 23.00 -1.69
CA ILE A 40 -17.68 22.65 -0.69
C ILE A 40 -17.68 23.72 0.41
N ALA A 41 -17.62 25.00 0.04
CA ALA A 41 -17.60 26.09 1.01
C ALA A 41 -18.82 26.05 1.93
N GLN A 42 -20.02 25.79 1.39
CA GLN A 42 -21.25 25.64 2.18
C GLN A 42 -21.17 24.46 3.17
N ILE A 43 -20.73 23.28 2.71
CA ILE A 43 -20.57 22.09 3.57
C ILE A 43 -19.64 22.39 4.76
N TYR A 44 -18.53 23.10 4.51
CA TYR A 44 -17.53 23.41 5.52
C TYR A 44 -17.77 24.73 6.28
N GLY A 45 -18.86 25.47 5.98
CA GLY A 45 -19.17 26.77 6.60
C GLY A 45 -18.17 27.89 6.27
N LEU A 46 -17.57 27.82 5.09
CA LEU A 46 -16.54 28.72 4.54
C LEU A 46 -17.05 29.57 3.37
N ASP A 47 -18.36 29.67 3.20
CA ASP A 47 -19.05 30.34 2.10
C ASP A 47 -19.33 31.83 2.34
N ALA A 48 -18.92 32.38 3.50
CA ALA A 48 -19.24 33.76 3.89
C ALA A 48 -18.80 34.85 2.89
N LEU A 49 -17.78 34.61 2.07
CA LEU A 49 -17.32 35.54 1.02
C LEU A 49 -17.81 35.16 -0.39
N LEU A 50 -18.57 34.08 -0.51
CA LEU A 50 -19.14 33.63 -1.78
C LEU A 50 -20.58 34.14 -1.98
N HIS A 51 -21.15 34.77 -0.95
CA HIS A 51 -22.47 35.39 -0.99
C HIS A 51 -22.32 36.91 -0.99
N ASN A 52 -23.28 37.59 -1.63
CA ASN A 52 -23.33 39.05 -1.63
C ASN A 52 -23.85 39.62 -0.30
N ASP A 53 -24.62 38.82 0.45
CA ASP A 53 -25.19 39.23 1.72
C ASP A 53 -24.19 39.01 2.87
N PRO A 54 -24.18 39.89 3.89
CA PRO A 54 -23.33 39.72 5.06
C PRO A 54 -23.69 38.42 5.80
N PRO A 55 -22.70 37.68 6.33
CA PRO A 55 -22.95 36.42 7.02
C PRO A 55 -23.75 36.65 8.29
N ALA A 56 -24.81 35.87 8.50
CA ALA A 56 -25.67 35.97 9.69
C ALA A 56 -24.95 35.65 11.02
N LYS A 57 -23.83 34.91 10.96
CA LYS A 57 -23.02 34.52 12.12
C LYS A 57 -21.64 35.16 12.05
N THR A 58 -21.09 35.49 13.22
CA THR A 58 -19.73 36.04 13.31
C THR A 58 -18.69 35.03 12.82
N ALA A 59 -17.50 35.51 12.46
CA ALA A 59 -16.40 34.63 12.06
C ALA A 59 -16.01 33.63 13.16
N LEU A 60 -16.06 34.06 14.43
CA LEU A 60 -15.77 33.23 15.59
C LEU A 60 -16.79 32.08 15.73
N GLU A 61 -18.09 32.38 15.66
CA GLU A 61 -19.15 31.37 15.76
C GLU A 61 -19.04 30.33 14.64
N ARG A 62 -18.76 30.76 13.41
CA ARG A 62 -18.55 29.84 12.27
C ARG A 62 -17.31 28.95 12.48
N ALA A 63 -16.23 29.51 13.00
CA ALA A 63 -15.02 28.77 13.31
C ALA A 63 -15.26 27.71 14.41
N GLN A 64 -15.97 28.07 15.49
CA GLN A 64 -16.34 27.17 16.58
C GLN A 64 -17.23 26.02 16.08
N LEU A 65 -18.27 26.32 15.28
CA LEU A 65 -19.14 25.30 14.72
C LEU A 65 -18.38 24.32 13.82
N ARG A 66 -17.43 24.83 13.01
CA ARG A 66 -16.58 24.00 12.15
C ARG A 66 -15.68 23.09 12.98
N GLU A 67 -15.12 23.59 14.08
CA GLU A 67 -14.27 22.78 14.97
C GLU A 67 -15.09 21.69 15.68
N GLN A 68 -16.28 22.02 16.19
CA GLN A 68 -17.19 21.03 16.79
C GLN A 68 -17.53 19.89 15.81
N ARG A 69 -17.88 20.22 14.55
CA ARG A 69 -18.14 19.21 13.51
C ARG A 69 -16.91 18.35 13.22
N ARG A 70 -15.72 18.94 13.22
CA ARG A 70 -14.46 18.19 13.00
C ARG A 70 -14.23 17.19 14.14
N GLN A 71 -14.41 17.61 15.39
CA GLN A 71 -14.27 16.74 16.55
C GLN A 71 -15.29 15.58 16.53
N GLU A 72 -16.54 15.86 16.18
CA GLU A 72 -17.56 14.82 16.00
C GLU A 72 -17.16 13.82 14.90
N GLN A 73 -16.66 14.30 13.76
CA GLN A 73 -16.24 13.44 12.65
C GLN A 73 -15.02 12.58 13.02
N ARG A 74 -14.08 13.12 13.79
CA ARG A 74 -12.91 12.41 14.33
C ARG A 74 -13.32 11.32 15.30
N GLN A 75 -14.23 11.63 16.23
CA GLN A 75 -14.79 10.66 17.17
C GLN A 75 -15.46 9.48 16.44
N LYS A 76 -16.36 9.78 15.49
CA LYS A 76 -17.03 8.74 14.67
C LYS A 76 -16.03 7.87 13.91
N ASN A 77 -14.93 8.46 13.46
CA ASN A 77 -13.89 7.74 12.75
C ASN A 77 -13.16 6.73 13.66
N LEU A 78 -12.75 7.17 14.86
CA LEU A 78 -12.14 6.30 15.85
C LEU A 78 -13.06 5.14 16.24
N GLU A 79 -14.33 5.43 16.51
CA GLU A 79 -15.34 4.43 16.83
C GLU A 79 -15.53 3.43 15.68
N GLN A 80 -15.52 3.90 14.43
CA GLN A 80 -15.62 3.03 13.27
C GLN A 80 -14.40 2.11 13.14
N ILE A 81 -13.19 2.62 13.37
CA ILE A 81 -11.96 1.82 13.34
C ILE A 81 -11.99 0.76 14.46
N LEU A 82 -12.38 1.13 15.68
CA LEU A 82 -12.51 0.20 16.80
C LEU A 82 -13.59 -0.84 16.56
N LYS A 83 -14.73 -0.45 15.98
CA LYS A 83 -15.79 -1.38 15.58
C LYS A 83 -15.29 -2.42 14.56
N LEU A 84 -14.55 -1.97 13.54
CA LEU A 84 -13.94 -2.86 12.56
C LEU A 84 -12.91 -3.79 13.20
N ALA A 85 -12.06 -3.27 14.09
CA ALA A 85 -11.05 -4.05 14.79
C ALA A 85 -11.72 -5.15 15.65
N HIS A 86 -12.69 -4.77 16.47
CA HIS A 86 -13.47 -5.66 17.31
C HIS A 86 -14.16 -6.76 16.49
N SER A 87 -14.80 -6.40 15.36
CA SER A 87 -15.45 -7.39 14.47
C SER A 87 -14.48 -8.41 13.84
N SER A 88 -13.18 -8.09 13.82
CA SER A 88 -12.14 -8.97 13.29
C SER A 88 -11.44 -9.81 14.36
N CYS A 89 -11.65 -9.50 15.65
CA CYS A 89 -11.16 -10.28 16.77
C CYS A 89 -11.89 -11.62 16.87
N ARG A 90 -11.21 -12.62 17.41
CA ARG A 90 -11.72 -13.97 17.68
C ARG A 90 -11.29 -14.36 19.11
N ASP A 91 -11.48 -15.62 19.49
CA ASP A 91 -10.98 -16.19 20.75
C ASP A 91 -9.45 -16.35 20.71
N GLU A 92 -8.75 -15.22 20.66
CA GLU A 92 -7.30 -15.09 20.63
C GLU A 92 -6.84 -14.45 21.95
N THR A 93 -5.67 -14.85 22.47
CA THR A 93 -5.08 -14.21 23.66
C THR A 93 -4.81 -12.73 23.36
N ALA A 94 -5.28 -11.86 24.25
CA ALA A 94 -5.06 -10.42 24.17
C ALA A 94 -4.04 -9.98 25.23
N GLY A 95 -3.20 -9.03 24.85
CA GLY A 95 -2.39 -8.22 25.75
C GLY A 95 -2.83 -6.76 25.70
N GLU A 96 -2.33 -5.97 26.64
CA GLU A 96 -2.57 -4.52 26.65
C GLU A 96 -1.50 -3.80 25.82
N PRO A 97 -1.90 -3.04 24.79
CA PRO A 97 -0.98 -2.14 24.10
C PRO A 97 -0.45 -1.07 25.04
N ASP A 98 0.76 -0.59 24.76
CA ASP A 98 1.38 0.52 25.48
C ASP A 98 0.52 1.80 25.39
N GLN A 99 0.45 2.57 26.48
CA GLN A 99 -0.40 3.77 26.56
C GLN A 99 0.08 4.88 25.62
N ASP A 100 1.40 5.10 25.51
CA ASP A 100 1.95 6.10 24.61
C ASP A 100 1.67 5.69 23.15
N TRP A 101 1.78 4.38 22.86
CA TRP A 101 1.39 3.83 21.57
C TRP A 101 -0.08 4.10 21.25
N LEU A 102 -0.99 3.83 22.18
CA LEU A 102 -2.43 4.07 22.00
C LEU A 102 -2.74 5.54 21.74
N TYR A 103 -2.14 6.45 22.51
CA TYR A 103 -2.33 7.88 22.32
C TYR A 103 -1.91 8.30 20.90
N ARG A 104 -0.75 7.84 20.44
CA ARG A 104 -0.25 8.13 19.08
C ARG A 104 -1.10 7.47 18.00
N PHE A 105 -1.58 6.25 18.23
CA PHE A 105 -2.47 5.57 17.31
C PHE A 105 -3.76 6.36 17.11
N PHE A 106 -4.44 6.77 18.18
CA PHE A 106 -5.69 7.53 18.07
C PHE A 106 -5.48 8.92 17.46
N ASP A 107 -4.41 9.62 17.81
CA ASP A 107 -4.07 10.93 17.24
C ASP A 107 -3.87 10.88 15.71
N MET A 108 -3.32 9.77 15.19
CA MET A 108 -3.16 9.58 13.74
C MET A 108 -4.41 9.02 13.07
N ALA A 109 -5.10 8.07 13.71
CA ALA A 109 -6.26 7.37 13.15
C ALA A 109 -7.49 8.27 12.98
N GLN A 110 -7.65 9.29 13.83
CA GLN A 110 -8.83 10.16 13.85
C GLN A 110 -9.08 10.91 12.52
N ASP A 111 -8.03 11.13 11.72
CA ASP A 111 -8.10 11.84 10.43
C ASP A 111 -8.27 10.89 9.21
N ILE A 112 -8.37 9.58 9.42
CA ILE A 112 -8.45 8.57 8.35
C ILE A 112 -9.89 8.30 7.90
N HIS A 113 -10.39 9.04 6.90
CA HIS A 113 -11.79 8.91 6.45
C HIS A 113 -12.05 7.84 5.38
N ASN A 114 -11.01 7.32 4.72
CA ASN A 114 -11.18 6.33 3.65
C ASN A 114 -11.50 4.94 4.23
N SER A 115 -12.58 4.31 3.79
CA SER A 115 -13.03 3.00 4.32
C SER A 115 -11.99 1.88 4.18
N SER A 116 -11.24 1.83 3.07
CA SER A 116 -10.19 0.83 2.89
C SER A 116 -9.02 1.05 3.86
N MET A 117 -8.66 2.32 4.11
CA MET A 117 -7.64 2.65 5.10
C MET A 117 -8.14 2.36 6.52
N GLN A 118 -9.38 2.71 6.87
CA GLN A 118 -9.96 2.37 8.17
C GLN A 118 -9.88 0.87 8.50
N LYS A 119 -10.08 -0.01 7.50
CA LYS A 119 -9.90 -1.45 7.65
C LYS A 119 -8.45 -1.84 7.94
N LEU A 120 -7.49 -1.17 7.29
CA LEU A 120 -6.07 -1.40 7.54
C LEU A 120 -5.65 -0.93 8.94
N TRP A 121 -6.12 0.25 9.36
CA TRP A 121 -5.92 0.76 10.72
C TRP A 121 -6.58 -0.14 11.79
N ALA A 122 -7.75 -0.70 11.49
CA ALA A 122 -8.39 -1.70 12.35
C ALA A 122 -7.56 -2.99 12.48
N GLN A 123 -6.93 -3.45 11.39
CA GLN A 123 -6.01 -4.59 11.43
C GLN A 123 -4.74 -4.32 12.24
N VAL A 124 -4.21 -3.09 12.17
CA VAL A 124 -3.11 -2.64 13.04
C VAL A 124 -3.51 -2.73 14.50
N MET A 125 -4.68 -2.17 14.85
CA MET A 125 -5.18 -2.21 16.23
C MET A 125 -5.36 -3.65 16.72
N LYS A 126 -5.99 -4.51 15.91
CA LYS A 126 -6.14 -5.93 16.26
C LYS A 126 -4.77 -6.58 16.53
N ARG A 127 -3.79 -6.38 15.64
CA ARG A 127 -2.46 -6.98 15.76
C ARG A 127 -1.72 -6.47 17.00
N GLU A 128 -1.85 -5.20 17.34
CA GLU A 128 -1.23 -4.65 18.55
C GLU A 128 -1.85 -5.22 19.83
N VAL A 129 -3.17 -5.43 19.84
CA VAL A 129 -3.85 -6.06 20.99
C VAL A 129 -3.48 -7.55 21.12
N THR A 130 -3.35 -8.28 20.02
CA THR A 130 -2.99 -9.71 20.09
C THR A 130 -1.50 -9.96 20.29
N ASN A 131 -0.65 -9.01 19.90
CA ASN A 131 0.79 -9.06 20.08
C ASN A 131 1.34 -7.64 20.30
N PRO A 132 1.33 -7.15 21.56
CA PRO A 132 1.86 -5.83 21.89
C PRO A 132 3.32 -5.66 21.48
N GLY A 133 3.67 -4.48 20.95
CA GLY A 133 4.99 -4.17 20.39
C GLY A 133 5.20 -4.65 18.95
N SER A 134 4.15 -5.15 18.28
CA SER A 134 4.26 -5.68 16.91
C SER A 134 4.26 -4.62 15.82
N THR A 135 3.78 -3.41 16.12
CA THR A 135 3.74 -2.27 15.19
C THR A 135 4.49 -1.07 15.77
N SER A 136 5.57 -0.64 15.12
CA SER A 136 6.34 0.52 15.58
C SER A 136 5.68 1.86 15.27
N MET A 137 6.09 2.91 16.00
CA MET A 137 5.70 4.31 15.69
C MET A 137 6.09 4.74 14.26
N LYS A 138 7.17 4.19 13.71
CA LYS A 138 7.59 4.46 12.33
C LYS A 138 6.58 3.88 11.35
N ALA A 139 6.08 2.69 11.61
CA ALA A 139 5.04 2.05 10.79
C ALA A 139 3.72 2.83 10.82
N LEU A 140 3.31 3.35 11.99
CA LEU A 140 2.10 4.19 12.09
C LEU A 140 2.22 5.49 11.28
N LYS A 141 3.38 6.16 11.32
CA LYS A 141 3.63 7.38 10.54
C LYS A 141 3.56 7.11 9.04
N VAL A 142 4.25 6.07 8.56
CA VAL A 142 4.18 5.69 7.15
C VAL A 142 2.75 5.34 6.74
N LEU A 143 2.00 4.64 7.60
CA LEU A 143 0.61 4.30 7.32
C LEU A 143 -0.32 5.53 7.26
N LYS A 144 -0.06 6.56 8.07
CA LYS A 144 -0.82 7.83 8.08
C LYS A 144 -0.64 8.59 6.76
N ASP A 145 0.60 8.64 6.27
CA ASP A 145 0.93 9.41 5.07
C ASP A 145 0.60 8.65 3.76
N MET A 146 0.24 7.37 3.88
CA MET A 146 -0.06 6.49 2.76
C MET A 146 -1.46 6.73 2.17
N SER A 147 -1.53 6.93 0.86
CA SER A 147 -2.77 6.93 0.10
C SER A 147 -3.35 5.51 -0.08
N PRO A 148 -4.65 5.37 -0.39
CA PRO A 148 -5.25 4.06 -0.65
C PRO A 148 -4.59 3.29 -1.81
N ARG A 149 -4.03 3.97 -2.81
CA ARG A 149 -3.32 3.34 -3.93
C ARG A 149 -1.96 2.78 -3.52
N GLU A 150 -1.25 3.49 -2.66
CA GLU A 150 0.02 3.05 -2.10
C GLU A 150 -0.18 1.85 -1.18
N ALA A 151 -1.24 1.86 -0.36
CA ALA A 151 -1.62 0.72 0.47
C ALA A 151 -1.94 -0.54 -0.36
N GLN A 152 -2.63 -0.37 -1.50
CA GLN A 152 -2.85 -1.47 -2.45
C GLN A 152 -1.53 -1.98 -3.05
N THR A 153 -0.59 -1.07 -3.35
CA THR A 153 0.72 -1.43 -3.88
C THR A 153 1.53 -2.25 -2.86
N LEU A 154 1.53 -1.83 -1.59
CA LEU A 154 2.10 -2.61 -0.50
C LEU A 154 1.43 -3.97 -0.36
N GLN A 155 0.11 -4.03 -0.48
CA GLN A 155 -0.62 -5.30 -0.40
C GLN A 155 -0.20 -6.28 -1.50
N ARG A 156 -0.03 -5.80 -2.73
CA ARG A 156 0.48 -6.60 -3.85
C ARG A 156 1.92 -7.04 -3.61
N ALA A 157 2.80 -6.16 -3.13
CA ALA A 157 4.16 -6.56 -2.82
C ALA A 157 4.21 -7.61 -1.69
N ALA A 158 3.38 -7.46 -0.66
CA ALA A 158 3.31 -8.38 0.46
C ALA A 158 2.85 -9.80 0.08
N THR A 159 2.00 -9.96 -0.95
CA THR A 159 1.55 -11.27 -1.44
C THR A 159 2.62 -12.01 -2.25
N LEU A 160 3.54 -11.27 -2.88
CA LEU A 160 4.68 -11.83 -3.63
C LEU A 160 5.92 -12.06 -2.75
N ALA A 161 5.93 -11.49 -1.55
CA ALA A 161 7.06 -11.57 -0.64
C ALA A 161 7.34 -13.01 -0.18
N CYS A 162 8.63 -13.34 -0.07
CA CYS A 162 9.18 -14.56 0.49
C CYS A 162 10.26 -14.24 1.52
N SER A 163 10.78 -15.24 2.23
CA SER A 163 11.94 -15.09 3.11
C SER A 163 12.91 -16.25 2.87
N PHE A 164 14.20 -15.94 2.85
CA PHE A 164 15.28 -16.92 2.72
C PHE A 164 16.57 -16.36 3.34
N GLY A 165 17.56 -17.24 3.54
CA GLY A 165 18.91 -16.86 3.97
C GLY A 165 19.09 -16.66 5.48
N GLY A 166 18.42 -17.46 6.31
CA GLY A 166 18.54 -17.44 7.79
C GLY A 166 17.86 -16.24 8.48
N ASP A 167 17.45 -15.24 7.71
CA ASP A 167 16.74 -14.06 8.20
C ASP A 167 15.25 -14.10 7.82
N SER A 168 14.40 -13.85 8.82
CA SER A 168 12.94 -13.78 8.69
C SER A 168 12.43 -12.55 7.93
N SER A 169 13.32 -11.65 7.50
CA SER A 169 12.96 -10.52 6.65
C SER A 169 12.34 -10.98 5.32
N ARG A 170 11.25 -10.32 4.98
CA ARG A 170 10.56 -10.42 3.70
C ARG A 170 11.41 -9.79 2.60
N LYS A 171 11.38 -10.45 1.45
CA LYS A 171 12.14 -10.15 0.25
C LYS A 171 11.23 -10.35 -0.97
N LEU A 172 11.35 -9.49 -1.96
CA LEU A 172 10.74 -9.68 -3.28
C LEU A 172 11.77 -10.38 -4.16
N LEU A 173 11.55 -11.66 -4.46
CA LEU A 173 12.41 -12.40 -5.38
C LEU A 173 12.18 -11.87 -6.81
N ILE A 174 13.24 -11.41 -7.46
CA ILE A 174 13.19 -10.90 -8.83
C ILE A 174 13.81 -11.90 -9.80
N GLY A 175 14.75 -12.73 -9.36
CA GLY A 175 15.42 -13.64 -10.27
C GLY A 175 16.55 -14.43 -9.64
N TYR A 176 17.40 -14.97 -10.50
CA TYR A 176 18.69 -15.51 -10.11
C TYR A 176 19.76 -15.12 -11.14
N LYS A 177 21.01 -15.15 -10.68
CA LYS A 177 22.22 -15.03 -11.48
C LYS A 177 23.03 -16.31 -11.34
N ALA A 178 23.50 -16.86 -12.45
CA ALA A 178 24.31 -18.07 -12.47
C ALA A 178 25.58 -17.85 -13.29
N HIS A 179 26.73 -18.19 -12.72
CA HIS A 179 28.00 -18.24 -13.44
C HIS A 179 27.96 -19.35 -14.51
N GLY A 180 28.44 -19.04 -15.72
CA GLY A 180 28.64 -20.03 -16.77
C GLY A 180 29.64 -21.11 -16.36
N GLY A 181 29.32 -22.37 -16.67
CA GLY A 181 30.19 -23.51 -16.36
C GLY A 181 31.53 -23.48 -17.11
N ILE A 182 32.47 -24.32 -16.68
CA ILE A 182 33.87 -24.37 -17.15
C ILE A 182 33.99 -24.57 -18.69
N PHE A 183 32.95 -25.08 -19.35
CA PHE A 183 32.90 -25.32 -20.79
C PHE A 183 32.26 -24.19 -21.63
N SER A 184 31.73 -23.11 -21.03
CA SER A 184 31.27 -21.96 -21.83
C SER A 184 32.47 -21.08 -22.20
N PHE A 185 32.92 -21.16 -23.45
CA PHE A 185 33.89 -20.24 -24.05
C PHE A 185 33.35 -18.81 -23.96
N GLY A 186 33.76 -18.09 -22.91
CA GLY A 186 33.26 -16.77 -22.54
C GLY A 186 32.43 -16.83 -21.26
N LYS A 187 33.05 -16.51 -20.12
CA LYS A 187 32.42 -16.35 -18.80
C LYS A 187 31.31 -15.30 -18.87
N ARG A 188 30.09 -15.70 -19.25
CA ARG A 188 28.91 -14.84 -19.18
C ARG A 188 28.03 -15.32 -18.06
N ASP A 189 27.86 -14.44 -17.07
CA ASP A 189 26.79 -14.57 -16.11
C ASP A 189 25.46 -14.60 -16.86
N THR A 190 24.66 -15.64 -16.58
CA THR A 190 23.28 -15.69 -17.06
C THR A 190 22.36 -15.20 -15.96
N THR A 191 21.59 -14.16 -16.25
CA THR A 191 20.55 -13.64 -15.37
C THR A 191 19.19 -14.08 -15.90
N SER A 192 18.35 -14.61 -15.02
CA SER A 192 16.98 -15.00 -15.34
C SER A 192 16.04 -14.32 -14.35
N ASN A 193 15.05 -13.59 -14.88
CA ASN A 193 14.18 -12.70 -14.10
C ASN A 193 12.71 -13.11 -14.17
N LEU A 194 11.99 -12.87 -13.08
CA LEU A 194 10.53 -12.87 -13.01
C LEU A 194 10.01 -11.54 -13.54
N ASN A 195 8.99 -11.60 -14.40
CA ASN A 195 8.27 -10.41 -14.81
C ASN A 195 7.29 -9.98 -13.70
N MET A 196 7.75 -9.17 -12.75
CA MET A 196 6.92 -8.66 -11.66
C MET A 196 5.69 -7.86 -12.13
N GLY A 197 5.76 -7.28 -13.33
CA GLY A 197 4.66 -6.53 -13.94
C GLY A 197 3.41 -7.39 -14.21
N SER A 198 3.59 -8.69 -14.53
CA SER A 198 2.46 -9.61 -14.73
C SER A 198 1.63 -9.83 -13.45
N PHE A 199 2.24 -9.55 -12.29
CA PHE A 199 1.63 -9.67 -10.97
C PHE A 199 1.22 -8.32 -10.37
N GLN A 200 0.99 -7.32 -11.23
CA GLN A 200 0.58 -5.97 -10.85
C GLN A 200 1.60 -5.24 -9.96
N LEU A 201 2.88 -5.62 -10.05
CA LEU A 201 4.00 -4.97 -9.36
C LEU A 201 5.08 -4.53 -10.38
N PRO A 202 4.76 -3.58 -11.28
CA PRO A 202 5.75 -3.00 -12.19
C PRO A 202 6.84 -2.22 -11.41
N TYR A 203 7.93 -1.87 -12.08
CA TYR A 203 9.04 -1.13 -11.45
C TYR A 203 8.59 0.19 -10.80
N SER A 204 7.64 0.91 -11.39
CA SER A 204 7.05 2.12 -10.79
C SER A 204 6.42 1.87 -9.41
N SER A 205 5.84 0.69 -9.19
CA SER A 205 5.34 0.29 -7.88
C SER A 205 6.48 0.05 -6.87
N LEU A 206 7.63 -0.45 -7.31
CA LEU A 206 8.80 -0.58 -6.44
C LEU A 206 9.34 0.78 -6.02
N LEU A 207 9.39 1.75 -6.93
CA LEU A 207 9.81 3.13 -6.64
C LEU A 207 8.92 3.78 -5.58
N VAL A 208 7.60 3.61 -5.68
CA VAL A 208 6.65 4.08 -4.66
C VAL A 208 6.95 3.45 -3.29
N LEU A 209 7.21 2.15 -3.23
CA LEU A 209 7.54 1.47 -1.97
C LEU A 209 8.90 1.90 -1.39
N ILE A 210 9.85 2.26 -2.24
CA ILE A 210 11.14 2.82 -1.84
C ILE A 210 10.96 4.23 -1.27
N GLU A 211 10.17 5.08 -1.94
CA GLU A 211 9.85 6.44 -1.51
C GLU A 211 9.14 6.46 -0.15
N LEU A 212 8.22 5.52 0.07
CA LEU A 212 7.55 5.30 1.36
C LEU A 212 8.47 4.71 2.44
N GLY A 213 9.71 4.36 2.11
CA GLY A 213 10.67 3.74 3.03
C GLY A 213 10.33 2.30 3.40
N LEU A 214 9.57 1.59 2.58
CA LEU A 214 9.12 0.20 2.81
C LEU A 214 10.06 -0.82 2.17
N LEU A 215 10.75 -0.45 1.10
CA LEU A 215 11.80 -1.23 0.45
C LEU A 215 13.14 -0.49 0.51
N HIS A 216 14.24 -1.25 0.59
CA HIS A 216 15.55 -0.71 0.30
C HIS A 216 15.68 -0.40 -1.20
N SER A 217 16.38 0.68 -1.54
CA SER A 217 16.50 1.19 -2.91
C SER A 217 17.38 0.33 -3.83
N THR A 218 18.24 -0.51 -3.24
CA THR A 218 19.20 -1.34 -3.97
C THR A 218 18.63 -2.72 -4.24
N GLU A 219 18.74 -3.17 -5.49
CA GLU A 219 18.64 -4.59 -5.81
C GLU A 219 19.84 -5.33 -5.19
N LEU A 220 19.56 -6.44 -4.49
CA LEU A 220 20.56 -7.21 -3.76
C LEU A 220 20.73 -8.59 -4.37
N GLU A 221 21.95 -9.11 -4.30
CA GLU A 221 22.27 -10.51 -4.58
C GLU A 221 22.38 -11.29 -3.27
N SER A 222 21.96 -12.55 -3.25
CA SER A 222 22.28 -13.44 -2.13
C SER A 222 23.76 -13.80 -2.12
N GLY A 223 24.23 -14.34 -0.99
CA GLY A 223 25.45 -15.14 -1.02
C GLY A 223 25.34 -16.27 -2.04
N GLU A 224 26.49 -16.79 -2.48
CA GLU A 224 26.52 -17.98 -3.33
C GLU A 224 25.90 -19.16 -2.59
N ILE A 225 24.96 -19.83 -3.24
CA ILE A 225 24.28 -20.99 -2.65
C ILE A 225 25.18 -22.20 -2.83
N GLY A 226 25.49 -22.86 -1.72
CA GLY A 226 26.33 -24.06 -1.71
C GLY A 226 25.58 -25.27 -2.27
N ILE A 227 26.29 -26.16 -2.96
CA ILE A 227 25.73 -27.43 -3.47
C ILE A 227 25.36 -28.36 -2.30
N GLU A 228 26.14 -28.32 -1.22
CA GLU A 228 25.96 -29.19 -0.06
C GLU A 228 24.84 -28.72 0.87
N THR A 229 24.54 -27.42 0.88
CA THR A 229 23.59 -26.81 1.82
C THR A 229 22.37 -26.27 1.08
N PRO A 230 21.19 -26.91 1.22
CA PRO A 230 19.99 -26.41 0.57
C PRO A 230 19.57 -25.06 1.17
N LEU A 231 19.17 -24.13 0.30
CA LEU A 231 18.63 -22.85 0.74
C LEU A 231 17.15 -23.03 1.08
N MET A 232 16.79 -22.77 2.33
CA MET A 232 15.38 -22.71 2.74
C MET A 232 14.75 -21.40 2.31
N LEU A 233 13.67 -21.49 1.54
CA LEU A 233 12.83 -20.38 1.13
C LEU A 233 11.40 -20.60 1.64
N THR A 234 10.86 -19.63 2.37
CA THR A 234 9.46 -19.64 2.79
C THR A 234 8.68 -18.64 1.97
N TYR A 235 7.64 -19.11 1.27
CA TYR A 235 6.70 -18.26 0.54
C TYR A 235 5.30 -18.41 1.12
N GLN A 236 4.77 -17.34 1.71
CA GLN A 236 3.39 -17.26 2.22
C GLN A 236 3.01 -18.46 3.13
N GLY A 237 3.97 -18.95 3.93
CA GLY A 237 3.81 -20.10 4.83
C GLY A 237 4.14 -21.47 4.23
N LYS A 238 4.46 -21.56 2.94
CA LYS A 238 4.98 -22.77 2.29
C LYS A 238 6.51 -22.77 2.37
N ASN A 239 7.10 -23.85 2.89
CA ASN A 239 8.55 -24.02 2.94
C ASN A 239 9.02 -24.79 1.71
N LEU A 240 10.04 -24.24 1.06
CA LEU A 240 10.71 -24.80 -0.11
C LEU A 240 12.19 -24.99 0.21
N SER A 241 12.70 -26.18 -0.07
CA SER A 241 14.11 -26.51 -0.03
C SER A 241 14.68 -26.41 -1.44
N LEU A 242 15.60 -25.47 -1.65
CA LEU A 242 16.25 -25.21 -2.93
C LEU A 242 17.65 -25.85 -2.92
N GLN A 243 17.81 -26.96 -3.64
CA GLN A 243 19.11 -27.61 -3.81
C GLN A 243 19.70 -27.24 -5.16
N VAL A 244 20.87 -26.61 -5.17
CA VAL A 244 21.53 -26.18 -6.41
C VAL A 244 22.42 -27.28 -6.98
N ASN A 245 22.39 -27.45 -8.31
CA ASN A 245 23.20 -28.49 -8.99
C ASN A 245 24.54 -27.95 -9.52
N THR A 246 24.71 -26.62 -9.54
CA THR A 246 25.88 -25.93 -10.09
C THR A 246 26.38 -24.85 -9.14
N LYS A 247 27.69 -24.62 -9.09
CA LYS A 247 28.28 -23.51 -8.32
C LYS A 247 27.95 -22.15 -8.96
N GLY A 248 28.09 -21.09 -8.17
CA GLY A 248 27.98 -19.72 -8.66
C GLY A 248 26.55 -19.23 -8.91
N VAL A 249 25.55 -19.83 -8.25
CA VAL A 249 24.15 -19.38 -8.33
C VAL A 249 23.82 -18.47 -7.14
N ARG A 250 23.22 -17.32 -7.42
CA ARG A 250 22.76 -16.31 -6.45
C ARG A 250 21.34 -15.88 -6.78
N LEU A 251 20.53 -15.58 -5.78
CA LEU A 251 19.20 -15.01 -5.96
C LEU A 251 19.27 -13.48 -6.03
N LEU A 252 18.45 -12.90 -6.90
CA LEU A 252 18.27 -11.45 -7.05
C LEU A 252 16.98 -11.03 -6.37
N TYR A 253 17.02 -10.00 -5.51
CA TYR A 253 15.86 -9.59 -4.74
C TYR A 253 15.89 -8.13 -4.27
N TYR A 254 14.71 -7.57 -3.99
CA TYR A 254 14.57 -6.37 -3.16
C TYR A 254 14.24 -6.76 -1.73
N ARG A 255 14.81 -6.05 -0.76
CA ARG A 255 14.61 -6.30 0.67
C ARG A 255 13.65 -5.28 1.28
N PHE A 256 12.69 -5.74 2.06
CA PHE A 256 11.87 -4.84 2.86
C PHE A 256 12.65 -4.25 4.03
N THR A 257 12.41 -2.97 4.32
CA THR A 257 12.94 -2.30 5.51
C THR A 257 12.31 -2.91 6.78
N PRO A 258 12.80 -2.61 8.00
CA PRO A 258 12.13 -3.06 9.23
C PRO A 258 10.64 -2.65 9.27
N THR A 259 10.35 -1.41 8.88
CA THR A 259 8.98 -0.89 8.78
C THR A 259 8.16 -1.61 7.70
N GLY A 260 8.74 -1.86 6.52
CA GLY A 260 8.09 -2.66 5.49
C GLY A 260 7.77 -4.09 5.94
N ASN A 261 8.68 -4.71 6.70
CA ASN A 261 8.47 -6.03 7.27
C ASN A 261 7.32 -6.07 8.28
N GLU A 262 7.26 -5.10 9.19
CA GLU A 262 6.17 -4.98 10.17
C GLU A 262 4.81 -4.87 9.47
N LEU A 263 4.71 -3.99 8.46
CA LEU A 263 3.48 -3.76 7.74
C LEU A 263 3.08 -4.96 6.86
N CYS A 264 4.03 -5.60 6.18
CA CYS A 264 3.73 -6.81 5.42
C CYS A 264 3.24 -7.96 6.31
N LYS A 265 3.74 -8.07 7.55
CA LYS A 265 3.23 -9.06 8.53
C LYS A 265 1.75 -8.80 8.89
N LEU A 266 1.29 -7.55 8.93
CA LEU A 266 -0.13 -7.22 9.20
C LEU A 266 -1.07 -7.80 8.14
N LEU A 267 -0.62 -7.83 6.89
CA LEU A 267 -1.42 -8.24 5.75
C LEU A 267 -1.63 -9.78 5.69
N GLY A 268 -0.93 -10.50 6.56
CA GLY A 268 -1.01 -11.96 6.68
C GLY A 268 -0.36 -12.69 5.51
N ASN A 269 -0.73 -13.97 5.39
CA ASN A 269 -0.32 -14.82 4.28
C ASN A 269 -1.45 -14.87 3.26
N LYS A 270 -1.17 -14.42 2.05
CA LYS A 270 -2.09 -14.44 0.90
C LYS A 270 -1.30 -14.87 -0.32
N SER A 271 -1.41 -16.14 -0.68
CA SER A 271 -0.66 -16.69 -1.80
C SER A 271 -1.21 -16.20 -3.13
N ASN A 272 -0.32 -15.66 -3.97
CA ASN A 272 -0.57 -15.52 -5.39
C ASN A 272 -0.11 -16.82 -6.09
N ASN A 273 -1.06 -17.63 -6.57
CA ASN A 273 -0.76 -18.93 -7.19
C ASN A 273 -0.05 -18.78 -8.53
N GLN A 274 -0.45 -17.81 -9.36
CA GLN A 274 0.21 -17.55 -10.64
C GLN A 274 1.68 -17.16 -10.45
N TYR A 275 1.96 -16.31 -9.46
CA TYR A 275 3.34 -15.96 -9.10
C TYR A 275 4.10 -17.15 -8.57
N TYR A 276 3.48 -17.94 -7.69
CA TYR A 276 4.09 -19.14 -7.14
C TYR A 276 4.52 -20.13 -8.24
N ASP A 277 3.66 -20.37 -9.23
CA ASP A 277 3.94 -21.29 -10.33
C ASP A 277 5.08 -20.78 -11.21
N GLN A 278 5.10 -19.48 -11.55
CA GLN A 278 6.21 -18.88 -12.32
C GLN A 278 7.52 -18.85 -11.53
N MET A 279 7.45 -18.57 -10.23
CA MET A 279 8.59 -18.60 -9.32
C MET A 279 9.19 -20.01 -9.27
N LEU A 280 8.36 -21.05 -9.11
CA LEU A 280 8.81 -22.45 -9.14
C LEU A 280 9.40 -22.83 -10.50
N ALA A 281 8.76 -22.45 -11.60
CA ALA A 281 9.26 -22.72 -12.95
C ALA A 281 10.64 -22.07 -13.18
N LEU A 282 10.83 -20.83 -12.70
CA LEU A 282 12.12 -20.14 -12.76
C LEU A 282 13.17 -20.86 -11.91
N LEU A 283 12.86 -21.18 -10.65
CA LEU A 283 13.80 -21.83 -9.74
C LEU A 283 14.19 -23.23 -10.23
N ASN A 284 13.25 -24.00 -10.80
CA ASN A 284 13.53 -25.34 -11.36
C ASN A 284 14.54 -25.33 -12.53
N GLN A 285 14.87 -24.17 -13.10
CA GLN A 285 15.93 -24.08 -14.11
C GLN A 285 17.34 -24.35 -13.55
N ARG A 286 17.57 -24.08 -12.25
CA ARG A 286 18.88 -24.21 -11.59
C ARG A 286 18.85 -24.93 -10.25
N PHE A 287 17.67 -25.15 -9.70
CA PHE A 287 17.46 -25.79 -8.41
C PHE A 287 16.56 -27.02 -8.55
N SER A 288 16.85 -28.05 -7.78
CA SER A 288 15.87 -29.09 -7.46
C SER A 288 15.05 -28.59 -6.28
N VAL A 289 13.77 -28.26 -6.53
CA VAL A 289 12.88 -27.66 -5.52
C VAL A 289 12.03 -28.73 -4.85
N HIS A 290 12.17 -28.88 -3.53
CA HIS A 290 11.34 -29.77 -2.73
C HIS A 290 10.42 -28.94 -1.82
N SER A 291 9.10 -29.18 -1.89
CA SER A 291 8.16 -28.58 -0.95
C SER A 291 8.03 -29.49 0.26
N GLU A 292 8.23 -28.94 1.46
CA GLU A 292 7.80 -29.63 2.67
C GLU A 292 6.27 -29.59 2.70
N ALA A 293 5.62 -30.68 2.30
CA ALA A 293 4.23 -30.88 2.65
C ALA A 293 4.19 -31.00 4.17
N LYS A 294 3.40 -30.14 4.85
CA LYS A 294 3.08 -30.37 6.26
C LYS A 294 2.34 -31.70 6.36
N THR A 295 3.04 -32.76 6.71
CA THR A 295 2.42 -33.96 7.25
C THR A 295 1.82 -33.55 8.59
N THR A 296 0.53 -33.26 8.62
CA THR A 296 -0.23 -33.16 9.87
C THR A 296 -0.21 -34.52 10.54
N VAL A 297 0.82 -34.78 11.33
CA VAL A 297 0.81 -35.85 12.32
C VAL A 297 0.19 -35.24 13.58
N ASN A 298 -1.11 -35.48 13.74
CA ASN A 298 -1.79 -35.26 15.00
C ASN A 298 -1.19 -36.22 16.04
N HIS A 299 -0.27 -35.74 16.87
CA HIS A 299 0.00 -36.39 18.13
C HIS A 299 -0.94 -35.82 19.18
N THR A 300 -2.09 -36.47 19.32
CA THR A 300 -2.83 -36.52 20.59
C THR A 300 -2.01 -37.33 21.59
N VAL A 301 -1.64 -36.69 22.69
CA VAL A 301 -1.55 -37.32 24.02
C VAL A 301 -2.22 -36.38 25.00
#